data_AF-R6WXX1-F1
#
_entry.id   AF-R6WXX1-F1
#
_cell.length_a   1.000
_cell.length_b   1.000
_cell.length_c   1.000
_cell.angle_alpha   90.00
_cell.angle_beta   90.00
_cell.angle_gamma   90.00
#
_symmetry.space_group_name_H-M   'P 1'
#
loop_
_entity.id
_entity.type
_entity.pdbx_description
1 polymer ?
#
loop_
_entity_poly.entity_id
_entity_poly.type
_entity_poly.pdbx_seq_one_letter_code
_entity_poly.pdbx_strand_id
1 'polypeptide(L)'
;MDRIGKTVNAPRRLVAWVCLFLMLGPMGAACGQKSPEVERKGYTVRFDCRGGEPEIPPRVVYGPFGAPDVCPTKEGCLFVCWETEDGEPYRFGYAIDADITLYARWAEAVSVTLKDNRDPGESREMQVVRGERMPEPEWIPASPAGCTFGGWHVDPACTAPFDFDQAVTGPLTLYASYSRDICLIDQGMVARVTGRSLEEERHLPNPNQTDVRWGLGGTDLGIIWEIAPGRYGLFFGDSYGPDFVPVAGGGPGPAGDWRSNVLAYSEDSYLSDGLTFSGMAADPNNAGRAREIIPRENYRLFTSIPTAAIALDGVQYVHYMYWQVGTDFDPLNYSSIYRSLDDGATWESCRDRIEFDEDSNFGMVGYATREGDPYCYMVGTHIGRSRSVYLARFRYGDILDRSAYEYWNGTTRRWVQGDEHEATVVLNGTVGELSVMWLEKYQRWIVLYFDQEKYAICYRSAARINGEWSEERILVSGADYPQLYGSYIHPASADSDELYYTMSEWVPYNVYLMRTSIRCLED
;
A
#
# COMPACT_ATOMS: atom_id res chain seq x y z
N MET A 1 -19.81 -45.49 43.51
CA MET A 1 -19.80 -46.30 42.28
C MET A 1 -19.14 -45.44 41.22
N ASP A 2 -17.81 -45.42 41.22
CA ASP A 2 -16.94 -46.21 40.31
C ASP A 2 -16.93 -45.58 38.90
N ARG A 3 -15.83 -45.36 38.18
CA ARG A 3 -14.39 -45.54 38.35
C ARG A 3 -13.75 -44.81 37.14
N ILE A 4 -12.65 -44.10 37.40
CA ILE A 4 -11.36 -44.10 36.68
C ILE A 4 -11.36 -44.07 35.14
N GLY A 5 -10.68 -43.07 34.58
CA GLY A 5 -10.13 -43.12 33.21
C GLY A 5 -9.34 -41.87 32.82
N LYS A 6 -8.14 -41.66 33.39
CA LYS A 6 -7.16 -40.69 32.90
C LYS A 6 -6.68 -41.09 31.49
N THR A 7 -6.65 -40.16 30.55
CA THR A 7 -5.72 -40.21 29.41
C THR A 7 -5.15 -38.83 29.14
N VAL A 8 -3.83 -38.79 29.15
CA VAL A 8 -2.94 -37.67 28.85
C VAL A 8 -2.89 -37.54 27.33
N ASN A 9 -3.23 -36.38 26.77
CA ASN A 9 -2.92 -36.06 25.38
C ASN A 9 -1.85 -34.96 25.36
N ALA A 10 -0.65 -35.37 24.93
CA ALA A 10 0.45 -34.48 24.59
C ALA A 10 0.11 -33.69 23.30
N PRO A 11 0.57 -32.44 23.15
CA PRO A 11 0.36 -31.69 21.93
C PRO A 11 1.29 -32.22 20.84
N ARG A 12 0.70 -32.75 19.76
CA ARG A 12 1.41 -33.01 18.50
C ARG A 12 1.76 -31.67 17.86
N ARG A 13 3.05 -31.35 17.77
CA ARG A 13 3.57 -30.26 16.94
C ARG A 13 3.34 -30.63 15.46
N LEU A 14 2.36 -30.00 14.81
CA LEU A 14 2.31 -29.90 13.35
C LEU A 14 3.15 -28.68 12.96
N VAL A 15 4.26 -28.93 12.27
CA VAL A 15 4.94 -27.92 11.47
C VAL A 15 4.40 -28.12 10.06
N ALA A 16 3.51 -27.22 9.63
CA ALA A 16 2.96 -27.23 8.29
C ALA A 16 3.83 -26.33 7.40
N TRP A 17 4.48 -26.93 6.40
CA TRP A 17 4.97 -26.19 5.23
C TRP A 17 4.01 -26.51 4.08
N VAL A 18 3.36 -25.48 3.56
CA VAL A 18 2.43 -25.58 2.43
C VAL A 18 3.25 -25.53 1.15
N CYS A 19 3.40 -26.67 0.46
CA CYS A 19 3.82 -26.71 -0.94
C CYS A 19 2.55 -26.77 -1.81
N LEU A 20 2.25 -25.67 -2.48
CA LEU A 20 1.13 -25.54 -3.43
C LEU A 20 1.43 -26.36 -4.70
N PHE A 21 0.70 -27.45 -4.93
CA PHE A 21 0.75 -28.23 -6.17
C PHE A 21 -0.39 -27.82 -7.12
N LEU A 22 -0.06 -27.23 -8.26
CA LEU A 22 -0.97 -27.10 -9.40
C LEU A 22 -1.06 -28.46 -10.11
N MET A 23 -2.19 -29.17 -9.93
CA MET A 23 -2.52 -30.34 -10.73
C MET A 23 -3.25 -29.90 -12.02
N LEU A 24 -2.55 -29.95 -13.15
CA LEU A 24 -3.18 -30.02 -14.47
C LEU A 24 -3.49 -31.49 -14.78
N GLY A 25 -4.78 -31.83 -14.89
CA GLY A 25 -5.24 -33.16 -15.27
C GLY A 25 -5.05 -33.45 -16.77
N PRO A 26 -4.76 -34.70 -17.18
CA PRO A 26 -4.60 -35.04 -18.59
C PRO A 26 -5.95 -35.28 -19.29
N MET A 27 -6.12 -34.66 -20.45
CA MET A 27 -7.12 -35.00 -21.46
C MET A 27 -6.83 -36.39 -22.05
N GLY A 28 -7.88 -37.20 -22.18
CA GLY A 28 -7.82 -38.55 -22.73
C GLY A 28 -7.92 -38.62 -24.26
N ALA A 29 -7.08 -39.50 -24.80
CA ALA A 29 -7.28 -40.43 -25.92
C ALA A 29 -7.52 -39.90 -27.35
N ALA A 30 -6.47 -40.03 -28.18
CA ALA A 30 -6.60 -40.42 -29.58
C ALA A 30 -5.60 -41.55 -29.91
N CYS A 31 -6.06 -42.46 -30.76
CA CYS A 31 -5.54 -43.80 -31.02
C CYS A 31 -4.29 -43.83 -31.94
N GLY A 32 -3.37 -44.75 -31.64
CA GLY A 32 -2.74 -45.61 -32.65
C GLY A 32 -1.61 -45.04 -33.51
N GLN A 33 -0.39 -45.02 -32.98
CA GLN A 33 0.86 -45.28 -33.72
C GLN A 33 1.96 -45.66 -32.71
N LYS A 34 2.67 -46.77 -32.91
CA LYS A 34 3.88 -47.08 -32.13
C LYS A 34 4.96 -46.07 -32.54
N SER A 35 5.14 -45.05 -31.72
CA SER A 35 6.28 -44.14 -31.76
C SER A 35 7.58 -44.95 -31.62
N PRO A 36 8.70 -44.55 -32.25
CA PRO A 36 9.97 -45.20 -32.01
C PRO A 36 10.29 -45.11 -30.50
N GLU A 37 10.76 -46.21 -29.90
CA GLU A 37 11.36 -46.18 -28.57
C GLU A 37 12.59 -45.27 -28.65
N VAL A 38 12.38 -43.98 -28.38
CA VAL A 38 13.47 -43.05 -28.11
C VAL A 38 14.03 -43.47 -26.76
N GLU A 39 15.19 -44.13 -26.78
CA GLU A 39 15.99 -44.40 -25.59
C GLU A 39 16.27 -43.05 -24.91
N ARG A 40 15.48 -42.71 -23.88
CA ARG A 40 15.72 -41.49 -23.10
C ARG A 40 16.97 -41.74 -22.27
N LYS A 41 18.05 -41.04 -22.61
CA LYS A 41 19.27 -41.03 -21.79
C LYS A 41 18.92 -40.50 -20.40
N GLY A 42 19.07 -41.34 -19.39
CA GLY A 42 18.89 -40.97 -17.99
C GLY A 42 20.17 -40.32 -17.44
N TYR A 43 20.00 -39.32 -16.60
CA TYR A 43 21.09 -38.65 -15.87
C TYR A 43 20.96 -38.90 -14.38
N THR A 44 22.09 -39.10 -13.71
CA THR A 44 22.14 -39.32 -12.26
C THR A 44 22.31 -38.01 -11.53
N VAL A 45 21.41 -37.75 -10.58
CA VAL A 45 21.51 -36.65 -9.62
C VAL A 45 21.95 -37.23 -8.28
N ARG A 46 23.04 -36.70 -7.72
CA ARG A 46 23.54 -37.04 -6.38
C ARG A 46 23.33 -35.86 -5.43
N PHE A 47 23.09 -36.17 -4.17
CA PHE A 47 22.88 -35.18 -3.12
C PHE A 47 23.93 -35.42 -2.04
N ASP A 48 24.85 -34.47 -1.86
CA ASP A 48 25.82 -34.46 -0.78
C ASP A 48 25.30 -33.54 0.34
N CYS A 49 24.86 -34.13 1.44
CA CYS A 49 24.30 -33.39 2.58
C CYS A 49 25.35 -32.61 3.38
N ARG A 50 26.66 -32.69 3.08
CA ARG A 50 27.77 -31.99 3.76
C ARG A 50 27.69 -32.05 5.30
N GLY A 51 27.47 -33.28 5.79
CA GLY A 51 27.34 -33.58 7.22
C GLY A 51 25.95 -33.32 7.82
N GLY A 52 24.91 -33.14 7.00
CA GLY A 52 23.52 -33.19 7.42
C GLY A 52 22.89 -34.58 7.27
N GLU A 53 21.82 -34.84 8.01
CA GLU A 53 21.08 -36.10 8.04
C GLU A 53 19.58 -35.90 7.75
N PRO A 54 18.88 -36.86 7.11
CA PRO A 54 19.42 -38.12 6.58
C PRO A 54 20.23 -37.92 5.30
N GLU A 55 21.07 -38.90 4.96
CA GLU A 55 21.64 -38.99 3.61
C GLU A 55 20.52 -39.16 2.58
N ILE A 56 20.66 -38.49 1.44
CA ILE A 56 19.67 -38.53 0.36
C ILE A 56 20.20 -39.44 -0.75
N PRO A 57 19.49 -40.52 -1.11
CA PRO A 57 19.96 -41.43 -2.14
C PRO A 57 19.97 -40.75 -3.53
N PRO A 58 20.92 -41.14 -4.41
CA PRO A 58 20.95 -40.63 -5.76
C PRO A 58 19.71 -41.04 -6.56
N ARG A 59 19.28 -40.20 -7.49
CA ARG A 59 18.09 -40.40 -8.33
C ARG A 59 18.49 -40.37 -9.80
N VAL A 60 17.90 -41.23 -10.63
CA VAL A 60 18.03 -41.16 -12.10
C VAL A 60 16.83 -40.44 -12.68
N VAL A 61 17.07 -39.39 -13.45
CA VAL A 61 16.03 -38.53 -14.05
C VAL A 61 16.13 -38.56 -15.57
N TYR A 62 14.97 -38.44 -16.23
CA TYR A 62 14.84 -38.51 -17.71
C TYR A 62 14.28 -37.21 -18.31
N GLY A 63 14.29 -36.12 -17.55
CA GLY A 63 13.67 -34.83 -17.86
C GLY A 63 13.67 -33.90 -16.64
N PRO A 64 12.80 -32.89 -16.60
CA PRO A 64 12.62 -32.02 -15.43
C PRO A 64 12.40 -32.82 -14.14
N PHE A 65 13.00 -32.36 -13.04
CA PHE A 65 12.88 -33.03 -11.75
C PHE A 65 12.76 -32.05 -10.59
N GLY A 66 12.11 -32.51 -9.51
CA GLY A 66 11.90 -31.74 -8.28
C GLY A 66 12.99 -31.97 -7.22
N ALA A 67 12.94 -31.14 -6.17
CA ALA A 67 13.79 -31.29 -4.99
C ALA A 67 13.58 -32.64 -4.28
N PRO A 68 14.53 -33.09 -3.44
CA PRO A 68 14.31 -34.21 -2.54
C PRO A 68 13.07 -33.99 -1.65
N ASP A 69 12.31 -35.05 -1.40
CA ASP A 69 11.09 -34.99 -0.56
C ASP A 69 11.42 -34.78 0.93
N VAL A 70 12.66 -35.05 1.31
CA VAL A 70 13.18 -34.86 2.67
C VAL A 70 14.27 -33.80 2.61
N CYS A 71 14.11 -32.73 3.39
CA CYS A 71 15.20 -31.79 3.62
C CYS A 71 16.13 -32.38 4.70
N PRO A 72 17.45 -32.43 4.46
CA PRO A 72 18.38 -32.84 5.50
C PRO A 72 18.36 -31.80 6.63
N THR A 73 18.86 -32.19 7.79
CA THR A 73 19.01 -31.36 8.99
C THR A 73 20.43 -31.47 9.52
N LYS A 74 20.95 -30.39 10.12
CA LYS A 74 22.28 -30.36 10.72
C LYS A 74 22.23 -29.56 12.01
N GLU A 75 22.76 -30.11 13.09
CA GLU A 75 22.70 -29.48 14.41
C GLU A 75 23.33 -28.07 14.37
N GLY A 76 22.64 -27.09 14.95
CA GLY A 76 23.07 -25.69 14.98
C GLY A 76 23.04 -24.97 13.63
N CYS A 77 22.52 -25.59 12.56
CA CYS A 77 22.49 -25.01 11.22
C CYS A 77 21.08 -25.04 10.61
N LEU A 78 20.78 -24.06 9.76
CA LEU A 78 19.64 -24.08 8.85
C LEU A 78 20.10 -24.54 7.46
N PHE A 79 19.28 -25.38 6.84
CA PHE A 79 19.44 -25.73 5.43
C PHE A 79 19.01 -24.53 4.59
N VAL A 80 19.90 -24.01 3.74
CA VAL A 80 19.64 -22.82 2.91
C VAL A 80 19.14 -23.24 1.53
N CYS A 81 19.92 -24.02 0.80
CA CYS A 81 19.58 -24.50 -0.53
C CYS A 81 20.47 -25.69 -0.93
N TRP A 82 20.15 -26.27 -2.09
CA TRP A 82 21.07 -27.09 -2.84
C TRP A 82 21.88 -26.20 -3.77
N GLU A 83 23.19 -26.38 -3.84
CA GLU A 83 24.10 -25.63 -4.72
C GLU A 83 24.89 -26.55 -5.64
N THR A 84 25.36 -26.02 -6.76
CA THR A 84 26.31 -26.70 -7.65
C THR A 84 27.70 -26.77 -7.01
N GLU A 85 28.63 -27.47 -7.65
CA GLU A 85 30.03 -27.52 -7.19
C GLU A 85 30.68 -26.13 -7.13
N ASP A 86 30.28 -25.22 -8.02
CA ASP A 86 30.76 -23.83 -8.06
C ASP A 86 30.14 -22.93 -6.96
N GLY A 87 29.19 -23.45 -6.17
CA GLY A 87 28.52 -22.72 -5.09
C GLY A 87 27.29 -21.92 -5.53
N GLU A 88 26.81 -22.11 -6.76
CA GLU A 88 25.62 -21.44 -7.27
C GLU A 88 24.34 -22.16 -6.82
N PRO A 89 23.31 -21.44 -6.32
CA PRO A 89 22.04 -22.05 -5.94
C PRO A 89 21.39 -22.80 -7.11
N TYR A 90 21.01 -24.06 -6.88
CA TYR A 90 20.40 -24.92 -7.89
C TYR A 90 18.88 -24.75 -7.94
N ARG A 91 18.35 -24.51 -9.15
CA ARG A 91 16.91 -24.36 -9.40
C ARG A 91 16.32 -25.66 -9.97
N PHE A 92 15.42 -26.29 -9.20
CA PHE A 92 14.68 -27.48 -9.64
C PHE A 92 13.60 -27.14 -10.69
N GLY A 93 13.09 -28.16 -11.38
CA GLY A 93 12.05 -28.02 -12.40
C GLY A 93 12.56 -27.92 -13.85
N TYR A 94 13.88 -27.99 -14.05
CA TYR A 94 14.51 -28.00 -15.38
C TYR A 94 15.16 -29.36 -15.65
N ALA A 95 15.23 -29.74 -16.92
CA ALA A 95 15.95 -30.93 -17.34
C ALA A 95 17.46 -30.69 -17.28
N ILE A 96 18.23 -31.74 -17.00
CA ILE A 96 19.70 -31.75 -17.05
C ILE A 96 20.17 -32.55 -18.26
N ASP A 97 21.39 -32.26 -18.71
CA ASP A 97 22.06 -32.88 -19.86
C ASP A 97 23.36 -33.62 -19.49
N ALA A 98 23.69 -33.67 -18.20
CA ALA A 98 24.78 -34.44 -17.63
C ALA A 98 24.45 -34.87 -16.18
N ASP A 99 25.18 -35.88 -15.69
CA ASP A 99 25.14 -36.24 -14.27
C ASP A 99 25.61 -35.06 -13.41
N ILE A 100 24.96 -34.84 -12.27
CA ILE A 100 25.25 -33.70 -11.38
C ILE A 100 25.29 -34.15 -9.92
N THR A 101 26.17 -33.55 -9.14
CA THR A 101 26.13 -33.61 -7.67
C THR A 101 25.73 -32.26 -7.14
N LEU A 102 24.68 -32.25 -6.32
CA LEU A 102 24.19 -31.08 -5.62
C LEU A 102 24.64 -31.14 -4.16
N TYR A 103 25.12 -30.03 -3.64
CA TYR A 103 25.66 -29.93 -2.30
C TYR A 103 24.71 -29.15 -1.39
N ALA A 104 24.49 -29.62 -0.17
CA ALA A 104 23.70 -28.90 0.81
C ALA A 104 24.48 -27.68 1.31
N ARG A 105 23.88 -26.49 1.19
CA ARG A 105 24.38 -25.27 1.81
C ARG A 105 23.76 -25.10 3.19
N TRP A 106 24.62 -24.90 4.19
CA TRP A 106 24.25 -24.71 5.59
C TRP A 106 24.64 -23.32 6.06
N ALA A 107 23.79 -22.69 6.86
CA ALA A 107 24.12 -21.47 7.56
C ALA A 107 23.89 -21.62 9.06
N GLU A 108 24.68 -20.92 9.88
CA GLU A 108 24.55 -21.00 11.34
C GLU A 108 23.17 -20.49 11.79
N ALA A 109 22.53 -21.23 12.69
CA ALA A 109 21.22 -20.89 13.20
C ALA A 109 21.31 -20.04 14.48
N VAL A 110 20.41 -19.09 14.61
CA VAL A 110 20.18 -18.31 15.83
C VAL A 110 18.75 -18.53 16.31
N SER A 111 18.61 -18.81 17.61
CA SER A 111 17.31 -18.95 18.25
C SER A 111 16.67 -17.60 18.55
N VAL A 112 15.41 -17.45 18.15
CA VAL A 112 14.55 -16.33 18.53
C VAL A 112 13.39 -16.87 19.36
N THR A 113 13.20 -16.33 20.55
CA THR A 113 12.06 -16.64 21.42
C THR A 113 11.00 -15.55 21.28
N LEU A 114 9.79 -15.91 20.90
CA LEU A 114 8.65 -15.00 20.76
C LEU A 114 7.76 -15.16 22.00
N LYS A 115 7.32 -14.04 22.59
CA LYS A 115 6.46 -14.03 23.78
C LYS A 115 5.28 -13.10 23.61
N ASP A 116 4.11 -13.52 24.12
CA ASP A 116 3.02 -12.58 24.37
C ASP A 116 3.31 -11.82 25.66
N ASN A 117 3.42 -10.49 25.60
CA ASN A 117 3.74 -9.71 26.78
C ASN A 117 2.60 -9.67 27.83
N ARG A 118 1.39 -10.11 27.44
CA ARG A 118 0.23 -10.23 28.35
C ARG A 118 0.15 -11.60 29.03
N ASP A 119 0.72 -12.63 28.40
CA ASP A 119 0.78 -13.98 28.94
C ASP A 119 2.24 -14.47 28.93
N PRO A 120 3.00 -14.20 30.01
CA PRO A 120 4.41 -14.61 30.10
C PRO A 120 4.64 -16.12 29.98
N GLY A 121 3.58 -16.94 30.11
CA GLY A 121 3.63 -18.38 29.94
C GLY A 121 3.58 -18.84 28.48
N GLU A 122 3.03 -18.04 27.57
CA GLU A 122 3.01 -18.36 26.15
C GLU A 122 4.31 -17.95 25.46
N SER A 123 5.02 -18.93 24.90
CA SER A 123 6.21 -18.68 24.09
C SER A 123 6.29 -19.61 22.89
N ARG A 124 6.87 -19.09 21.81
CA ARG A 124 7.26 -19.84 20.62
C ARG A 124 8.74 -19.68 20.38
N GLU A 125 9.35 -20.70 19.80
CA GLU A 125 10.74 -20.64 19.35
C GLU A 125 10.77 -20.74 17.84
N MET A 126 11.64 -19.95 17.23
CA MET A 126 11.99 -20.07 15.82
C MET A 126 13.50 -19.98 15.67
N GLN A 127 13.99 -20.41 14.50
CA GLN A 127 15.39 -20.33 14.13
C GLN A 127 15.53 -19.43 12.91
N VAL A 128 16.58 -18.61 12.89
CA VAL A 128 16.91 -17.71 11.78
C VAL A 128 18.38 -17.86 11.41
N VAL A 129 18.75 -17.47 10.20
CA VAL A 129 20.15 -17.51 9.76
C VAL A 129 20.92 -16.38 10.44
N ARG A 130 22.06 -16.71 11.07
CA ARG A 130 22.94 -15.72 11.69
C ARG A 130 23.47 -14.75 10.65
N GLY A 131 23.42 -13.46 10.96
CA GLY A 131 23.96 -12.40 10.12
C GLY A 131 23.06 -12.01 8.95
N GLU A 132 21.88 -12.61 8.84
CA GLU A 132 20.87 -12.25 7.86
C GLU A 132 19.67 -11.55 8.53
N ARG A 133 18.90 -10.81 7.73
CA ARG A 133 17.60 -10.28 8.13
C ARG A 133 16.61 -11.44 8.30
N MET A 134 15.76 -11.37 9.32
CA MET A 134 14.70 -12.35 9.52
C MET A 134 13.36 -11.85 8.98
N PRO A 135 12.47 -12.73 8.47
CA PRO A 135 11.10 -12.33 8.19
C PRO A 135 10.37 -11.99 9.49
N GLU A 136 9.27 -11.26 9.39
CA GLU A 136 8.40 -11.15 10.55
C GLU A 136 7.82 -12.51 10.94
N PRO A 137 7.70 -12.81 12.25
CA PRO A 137 7.13 -14.07 12.69
C PRO A 137 5.71 -14.31 12.16
N GLU A 138 5.47 -15.50 11.62
CA GLU A 138 4.12 -15.94 11.21
C GLU A 138 3.16 -16.02 12.40
N TRP A 139 3.64 -16.49 13.55
CA TRP A 139 2.86 -16.52 14.77
C TRP A 139 2.76 -15.12 15.37
N ILE A 140 1.54 -14.57 15.40
CA ILE A 140 1.16 -13.37 16.15
C ILE A 140 0.12 -13.81 17.19
N PRO A 141 0.25 -13.46 18.48
CA PRO A 141 -0.79 -13.73 19.46
C PRO A 141 -2.06 -12.91 19.18
N ALA A 142 -3.23 -13.41 19.56
CA ALA A 142 -4.50 -12.75 19.29
C ALA A 142 -4.59 -11.38 19.99
N SER A 143 -4.87 -10.32 19.24
CA SER A 143 -5.02 -8.96 19.76
C SER A 143 -6.15 -8.86 20.80
N PRO A 144 -6.00 -8.07 21.90
CA PRO A 144 -7.11 -7.76 22.80
C PRO A 144 -8.27 -7.08 22.04
N ALA A 145 -9.48 -7.15 22.60
CA ALA A 145 -10.61 -6.40 22.06
C ALA A 145 -10.29 -4.89 21.99
N GLY A 146 -10.64 -4.25 20.88
CA GLY A 146 -10.36 -2.83 20.65
C GLY A 146 -8.88 -2.50 20.39
N CYS A 147 -8.02 -3.49 20.17
CA CYS A 147 -6.59 -3.30 19.86
C CYS A 147 -6.21 -4.00 18.55
N THR A 148 -5.10 -3.55 17.94
CA THR A 148 -4.39 -4.26 16.86
C THR A 148 -2.98 -4.64 17.31
N PHE A 149 -2.37 -5.64 16.68
CA PHE A 149 -0.98 -5.99 16.94
C PHE A 149 -0.04 -4.81 16.66
N GLY A 150 0.74 -4.41 17.67
CA GLY A 150 1.61 -3.24 17.67
C GLY A 150 3.02 -3.50 17.13
N GLY A 151 3.42 -4.77 16.99
CA GLY A 151 4.77 -5.17 16.58
C GLY A 151 5.57 -5.85 17.68
N TRP A 152 6.77 -6.27 17.31
CA TRP A 152 7.72 -6.99 18.16
C TRP A 152 8.73 -6.04 18.78
N HIS A 153 9.05 -6.25 20.06
CA HIS A 153 9.99 -5.43 20.83
C HIS A 153 11.08 -6.30 21.46
N VAL A 154 12.27 -5.76 21.67
CA VAL A 154 13.39 -6.49 22.28
C VAL A 154 13.36 -6.48 23.81
N ASP A 155 12.42 -5.73 24.40
CA ASP A 155 12.24 -5.58 25.83
C ASP A 155 10.79 -5.88 26.28
N PRO A 156 10.58 -6.42 27.49
CA PRO A 156 9.25 -6.72 28.02
C PRO A 156 8.43 -5.47 28.36
N ALA A 157 9.00 -4.26 28.37
CA ALA A 157 8.21 -3.04 28.53
C ALA A 157 7.63 -2.55 27.19
N CYS A 158 7.98 -3.19 26.07
CA CYS A 158 7.63 -2.79 24.71
C CYS A 158 7.99 -1.34 24.41
N THR A 159 9.22 -0.94 24.74
CA THR A 159 9.74 0.43 24.53
C THR A 159 10.78 0.53 23.43
N ALA A 160 11.40 -0.59 23.04
CA ALA A 160 12.38 -0.70 21.98
C ALA A 160 11.86 -1.63 20.86
N PRO A 161 11.27 -1.08 19.78
CA PRO A 161 10.78 -1.87 18.67
C PRO A 161 11.93 -2.60 17.97
N PHE A 162 11.66 -3.83 17.52
CA PHE A 162 12.61 -4.60 16.74
C PHE A 162 12.56 -4.18 15.27
N ASP A 163 13.74 -3.88 14.70
CA ASP A 163 13.90 -3.49 13.31
C ASP A 163 14.22 -4.72 12.44
N PHE A 164 13.26 -5.13 11.61
CA PHE A 164 13.39 -6.28 10.71
C PHE A 164 14.36 -6.04 9.54
N ASP A 165 14.80 -4.80 9.31
CA ASP A 165 15.83 -4.49 8.32
C ASP A 165 17.26 -4.74 8.85
N GLN A 166 17.40 -5.06 10.14
CA GLN A 166 18.69 -5.40 10.75
C GLN A 166 18.96 -6.91 10.76
N ALA A 167 20.24 -7.24 10.62
CA ALA A 167 20.71 -8.62 10.69
C ALA A 167 20.67 -9.16 12.12
N VAL A 168 20.21 -10.41 12.30
CA VAL A 168 20.21 -11.08 13.59
C VAL A 168 21.55 -11.74 13.83
N THR A 169 22.37 -11.20 14.74
CA THR A 169 23.73 -11.70 14.98
C THR A 169 23.85 -12.65 16.18
N GLY A 170 22.81 -12.80 17.00
CA GLY A 170 22.82 -13.68 18.17
C GLY A 170 21.43 -13.88 18.78
N PRO A 171 21.29 -14.80 19.76
CA PRO A 171 19.99 -15.15 20.35
C PRO A 171 19.28 -13.94 20.95
N LEU A 172 17.97 -13.84 20.74
CA LEU A 172 17.16 -12.74 21.26
C LEU A 172 15.74 -13.19 21.60
N THR A 173 15.08 -12.42 22.47
CA THR A 173 13.67 -12.60 22.80
C THR A 173 12.89 -11.41 22.28
N LEU A 174 11.78 -11.66 21.57
CA LEU A 174 10.84 -10.66 21.10
C LEU A 174 9.53 -10.73 21.89
N TYR A 175 9.02 -9.56 22.23
CA TYR A 175 7.78 -9.37 22.98
C TYR A 175 6.72 -8.72 22.09
N ALA A 176 5.55 -9.35 22.02
CA ALA A 176 4.40 -8.83 21.29
C ALA A 176 3.82 -7.60 22.02
N SER A 177 3.63 -6.52 21.27
CA SER A 177 2.94 -5.32 21.73
C SER A 177 1.56 -5.19 21.07
N TYR A 178 0.69 -4.37 21.66
CA TYR A 178 -0.64 -4.09 21.15
C TYR A 178 -0.92 -2.60 21.29
N SER A 179 -1.58 -2.02 20.31
CA SER A 179 -2.00 -0.61 20.34
C SER A 179 -3.50 -0.53 20.21
N ARG A 180 -4.12 0.32 21.04
CA ARG A 180 -5.55 0.64 20.97
C ARG A 180 -5.86 1.18 19.59
N ASP A 181 -6.93 0.65 19.00
CA ASP A 181 -7.44 1.14 17.74
C ASP A 181 -8.26 2.43 17.96
N ILE A 182 -8.51 3.17 16.89
CA ILE A 182 -9.19 4.47 16.91
C ILE A 182 -10.55 4.40 16.23
N CYS A 183 -11.45 5.29 16.64
CA CYS A 183 -12.69 5.57 15.94
C CYS A 183 -12.78 7.05 15.57
N LEU A 184 -13.46 7.29 14.45
CA LEU A 184 -13.82 8.61 13.95
C LEU A 184 -15.30 8.88 14.25
N ILE A 185 -15.58 9.99 14.95
CA ILE A 185 -16.91 10.39 15.42
C ILE A 185 -17.19 11.86 15.10
N ASP A 186 -18.43 12.32 15.32
CA ASP A 186 -18.79 13.74 15.17
C ASP A 186 -18.47 14.33 13.78
N GLN A 187 -18.69 13.52 12.73
CA GLN A 187 -18.43 13.90 11.34
C GLN A 187 -19.35 15.06 10.89
N GLY A 188 -18.79 16.01 10.14
CA GLY A 188 -19.56 17.10 9.55
C GLY A 188 -18.83 17.88 8.47
N MET A 189 -19.61 18.48 7.59
CA MET A 189 -19.13 19.43 6.59
C MET A 189 -18.88 20.80 7.24
N VAL A 190 -17.66 21.32 7.08
CA VAL A 190 -17.22 22.58 7.68
C VAL A 190 -17.40 23.74 6.71
N ALA A 191 -16.99 23.56 5.45
CA ALA A 191 -16.95 24.63 4.47
C ALA A 191 -17.03 24.12 3.04
N ARG A 192 -17.52 24.98 2.15
CA ARG A 192 -17.28 24.82 0.71
C ARG A 192 -15.89 25.33 0.39
N VAL A 193 -15.13 24.54 -0.37
CA VAL A 193 -13.74 24.86 -0.72
C VAL A 193 -13.65 25.48 -2.12
N THR A 194 -14.46 25.01 -3.07
CA THR A 194 -14.42 25.44 -4.47
C THR A 194 -15.78 25.88 -5.01
N GLY A 195 -15.74 26.63 -6.10
CA GLY A 195 -16.88 27.17 -6.81
C GLY A 195 -17.57 28.32 -6.07
N ARG A 196 -18.75 28.69 -6.55
CA ARG A 196 -19.64 29.66 -5.91
C ARG A 196 -20.47 29.03 -4.82
N SER A 197 -20.86 29.81 -3.82
CA SER A 197 -21.89 29.39 -2.87
C SER A 197 -23.22 29.12 -3.58
N LEU A 198 -23.87 28.03 -3.19
CA LEU A 198 -25.23 27.69 -3.61
C LEU A 198 -26.23 28.10 -2.53
N GLU A 199 -27.47 28.38 -2.94
CA GLU A 199 -28.52 28.85 -2.04
C GLU A 199 -28.86 27.81 -0.96
N GLU A 200 -28.82 26.52 -1.31
CA GLU A 200 -29.08 25.41 -0.40
C GLU A 200 -27.98 25.27 0.67
N GLU A 201 -26.77 25.71 0.35
CA GLU A 201 -25.56 25.62 1.18
C GLU A 201 -25.18 26.96 1.83
N ARG A 202 -26.03 27.99 1.79
CA ARG A 202 -25.71 29.35 2.26
C ARG A 202 -25.25 29.45 3.73
N HIS A 203 -25.43 28.39 4.50
CA HIS A 203 -25.00 28.29 5.89
C HIS A 203 -23.51 27.89 6.02
N LEU A 204 -22.90 27.36 4.96
CA LEU A 204 -21.49 27.00 4.91
C LEU A 204 -20.64 28.21 4.53
N PRO A 205 -19.49 28.43 5.20
CA PRO A 205 -18.50 29.37 4.72
C PRO A 205 -17.93 28.91 3.37
N ASN A 206 -17.63 29.89 2.52
CA ASN A 206 -16.91 29.73 1.26
C ASN A 206 -15.89 30.87 1.15
N PRO A 207 -14.75 30.79 1.84
CA PRO A 207 -13.75 31.87 1.86
C PRO A 207 -13.09 32.07 0.49
N ASN A 208 -13.18 31.07 -0.39
CA ASN A 208 -12.43 31.04 -1.63
C ASN A 208 -13.20 31.64 -2.81
N GLN A 209 -14.50 31.35 -2.99
CA GLN A 209 -15.29 31.84 -4.14
C GLN A 209 -14.50 31.70 -5.46
N THR A 210 -14.03 30.48 -5.74
CA THR A 210 -12.98 30.26 -6.75
C THR A 210 -13.43 30.57 -8.17
N ASP A 211 -14.74 30.61 -8.42
CA ASP A 211 -15.31 30.98 -9.70
C ASP A 211 -15.06 32.44 -10.03
N VAL A 212 -15.07 33.32 -9.02
CA VAL A 212 -14.80 34.75 -9.17
C VAL A 212 -13.30 35.05 -9.15
N ARG A 213 -12.55 34.44 -8.23
CA ARG A 213 -11.14 34.80 -7.98
C ARG A 213 -10.17 34.14 -8.96
N TRP A 214 -10.47 32.93 -9.43
CA TRP A 214 -9.55 32.12 -10.23
C TRP A 214 -10.22 31.40 -11.40
N GLY A 215 -11.45 31.80 -11.77
CA GLY A 215 -12.16 31.24 -12.92
C GLY A 215 -12.37 29.73 -12.81
N LEU A 216 -12.57 29.23 -11.59
CA LEU A 216 -12.77 27.82 -11.26
C LEU A 216 -14.17 27.62 -10.70
N GLY A 217 -15.13 27.27 -11.58
CA GLY A 217 -16.55 27.17 -11.24
C GLY A 217 -16.98 25.81 -10.69
N GLY A 218 -16.39 24.73 -11.21
CA GLY A 218 -16.63 23.36 -10.75
C GLY A 218 -15.36 22.53 -10.89
N THR A 219 -15.11 21.66 -9.93
CA THR A 219 -13.91 20.81 -9.87
C THR A 219 -14.11 19.70 -8.85
N ASP A 220 -13.18 18.75 -8.84
CA ASP A 220 -13.14 17.66 -7.88
C ASP A 220 -11.77 17.45 -7.24
N LEU A 221 -11.72 16.47 -6.35
CA LEU A 221 -10.59 16.03 -5.55
C LEU A 221 -10.19 17.02 -4.45
N GLY A 222 -8.94 17.46 -4.41
CA GLY A 222 -8.37 18.24 -3.30
C GLY A 222 -7.23 17.50 -2.61
N ILE A 223 -6.30 16.91 -3.37
CA ILE A 223 -5.12 16.22 -2.83
C ILE A 223 -4.26 17.24 -2.08
N ILE A 224 -4.22 17.13 -0.75
CA ILE A 224 -3.47 18.06 0.12
C ILE A 224 -2.13 17.45 0.51
N TRP A 225 -1.07 18.24 0.41
CA TRP A 225 0.21 17.92 1.03
C TRP A 225 0.89 19.18 1.56
N GLU A 226 1.81 19.02 2.49
CA GLU A 226 2.61 20.12 3.01
C GLU A 226 3.82 20.35 2.09
N ILE A 227 3.84 21.50 1.42
CA ILE A 227 4.93 21.90 0.51
C ILE A 227 6.15 22.37 1.32
N ALA A 228 5.87 23.13 2.38
CA ALA A 228 6.83 23.64 3.35
C ALA A 228 6.11 23.80 4.70
N PRO A 229 6.82 23.88 5.85
CA PRO A 229 6.18 23.97 7.16
C PRO A 229 5.07 25.04 7.23
N GLY A 230 3.83 24.62 7.47
CA GLY A 230 2.64 25.48 7.55
C GLY A 230 2.12 26.00 6.20
N ARG A 231 2.65 25.53 5.07
CA ARG A 231 2.22 25.89 3.72
C ARG A 231 1.85 24.64 2.92
N TYR A 232 0.62 24.62 2.42
CA TYR A 232 0.01 23.46 1.80
C TYR A 232 -0.23 23.69 0.31
N GLY A 233 -0.06 22.63 -0.47
CA GLY A 233 -0.52 22.52 -1.85
C GLY A 233 -1.83 21.74 -1.90
N LEU A 234 -2.71 22.10 -2.82
CA LEU A 234 -3.95 21.37 -3.09
C LEU A 234 -4.11 21.16 -4.60
N PHE A 235 -3.94 19.92 -5.04
CA PHE A 235 -4.26 19.54 -6.41
C PHE A 235 -5.73 19.18 -6.54
N PHE A 236 -6.37 19.73 -7.56
CA PHE A 236 -7.72 19.38 -7.98
C PHE A 236 -7.67 18.65 -9.31
N GLY A 237 -8.70 17.85 -9.59
CA GLY A 237 -8.87 17.15 -10.85
C GLY A 237 -9.55 18.00 -11.92
N ASP A 238 -10.46 17.39 -12.66
CA ASP A 238 -11.09 18.00 -13.82
C ASP A 238 -11.84 19.28 -13.44
N SER A 239 -11.37 20.40 -13.99
CA SER A 239 -11.69 21.76 -13.56
C SER A 239 -12.33 22.57 -14.68
N TYR A 240 -13.43 23.25 -14.38
CA TYR A 240 -14.26 23.95 -15.37
C TYR A 240 -14.41 25.44 -15.05
N GLY A 241 -14.71 26.23 -16.09
CA GLY A 241 -14.74 27.69 -16.05
C GLY A 241 -15.83 28.29 -15.14
N PRO A 242 -15.84 29.63 -15.01
CA PRO A 242 -16.84 30.34 -14.20
C PRO A 242 -18.26 30.27 -14.76
N ASP A 243 -18.42 29.80 -16.00
CA ASP A 243 -19.69 29.48 -16.65
C ASP A 243 -20.31 28.16 -16.15
N PHE A 244 -19.59 27.40 -15.31
CA PHE A 244 -20.12 26.20 -14.68
C PHE A 244 -21.42 26.46 -13.90
N VAL A 245 -22.38 25.56 -14.10
CA VAL A 245 -23.65 25.50 -13.38
C VAL A 245 -23.93 24.04 -13.06
N PRO A 246 -24.30 23.68 -11.81
CA PRO A 246 -24.65 22.32 -11.45
C PRO A 246 -25.78 21.77 -12.32
N VAL A 247 -25.64 20.51 -12.75
CA VAL A 247 -26.66 19.78 -13.52
C VAL A 247 -27.09 18.52 -12.77
N ALA A 248 -28.33 18.07 -12.99
CA ALA A 248 -28.89 16.95 -12.25
C ALA A 248 -28.13 15.62 -12.41
N GLY A 249 -27.44 15.42 -13.55
CA GLY A 249 -26.59 14.25 -13.80
C GLY A 249 -25.16 14.36 -13.26
N GLY A 250 -24.81 15.51 -12.67
CA GLY A 250 -23.47 15.86 -12.19
C GLY A 250 -22.41 16.00 -13.27
N GLY A 251 -21.17 16.15 -12.82
CA GLY A 251 -20.03 16.44 -13.69
C GLY A 251 -20.10 17.85 -14.30
N PRO A 252 -19.40 18.09 -15.43
CA PRO A 252 -19.23 19.44 -15.96
C PRO A 252 -20.45 20.08 -16.61
N GLY A 253 -21.46 19.29 -16.95
CA GLY A 253 -22.58 19.78 -17.76
C GLY A 253 -22.10 20.46 -19.05
N PRO A 254 -22.63 21.65 -19.41
CA PRO A 254 -22.21 22.38 -20.61
C PRO A 254 -21.00 23.31 -20.40
N ALA A 255 -20.36 23.26 -19.22
CA ALA A 255 -19.30 24.20 -18.85
C ALA A 255 -18.08 24.10 -19.79
N GLY A 256 -17.54 25.25 -20.15
CA GLY A 256 -16.31 25.36 -20.92
C GLY A 256 -15.06 25.38 -20.03
N ASP A 257 -13.94 25.77 -20.66
CA ASP A 257 -12.66 26.02 -20.00
C ASP A 257 -12.10 24.84 -19.16
N TRP A 258 -12.22 23.64 -19.73
CA TRP A 258 -11.74 22.42 -19.09
C TRP A 258 -10.21 22.39 -18.97
N ARG A 259 -9.74 22.30 -17.73
CA ARG A 259 -8.36 22.00 -17.33
C ARG A 259 -8.36 20.68 -16.59
N SER A 260 -7.46 19.75 -16.91
CA SER A 260 -7.41 18.41 -16.31
C SER A 260 -7.11 18.43 -14.81
N ASN A 261 -6.45 19.49 -14.37
CA ASN A 261 -6.07 19.70 -12.98
C ASN A 261 -5.69 21.16 -12.79
N VAL A 262 -5.80 21.63 -11.55
CA VAL A 262 -5.31 22.94 -11.12
C VAL A 262 -4.69 22.81 -9.72
N LEU A 263 -3.88 23.79 -9.33
CA LEU A 263 -3.17 23.81 -8.05
C LEU A 263 -3.50 25.08 -7.25
N ALA A 264 -3.99 24.89 -6.02
CA ALA A 264 -4.11 25.95 -5.03
C ALA A 264 -3.00 25.87 -3.96
N TYR A 265 -2.81 26.98 -3.26
CA TYR A 265 -1.92 27.11 -2.11
C TYR A 265 -2.71 27.62 -0.91
N SER A 266 -2.36 27.12 0.28
CA SER A 266 -2.92 27.56 1.55
C SER A 266 -1.82 27.73 2.59
N GLU A 267 -1.95 28.73 3.46
CA GLU A 267 -1.18 28.87 4.71
C GLU A 267 -2.13 28.84 5.92
N ASP A 268 -3.37 28.38 5.70
CA ASP A 268 -4.43 28.39 6.70
C ASP A 268 -4.23 27.24 7.69
N SER A 269 -4.11 27.59 8.98
CA SER A 269 -3.97 26.63 10.07
C SER A 269 -5.21 26.57 10.96
N TYR A 270 -6.27 27.34 10.67
CA TYR A 270 -7.48 27.41 11.49
C TYR A 270 -8.69 26.79 10.78
N LEU A 271 -8.60 25.49 10.51
CA LEU A 271 -9.53 24.77 9.63
C LEU A 271 -10.98 24.69 10.14
N SER A 272 -11.27 25.14 11.36
CA SER A 272 -12.62 25.09 11.94
C SER A 272 -13.60 26.13 11.37
N ASP A 273 -13.11 27.19 10.72
CA ASP A 273 -13.94 28.21 10.05
C ASP A 273 -13.92 28.13 8.51
N GLY A 274 -13.16 27.17 7.98
CA GLY A 274 -13.05 26.86 6.57
C GLY A 274 -11.61 26.57 6.15
N LEU A 275 -11.37 26.58 4.85
CA LEU A 275 -10.04 26.42 4.28
C LEU A 275 -9.79 27.55 3.29
N THR A 276 -8.97 28.51 3.67
CA THR A 276 -8.70 29.70 2.87
C THR A 276 -7.47 29.51 1.98
N PHE A 277 -7.59 29.81 0.70
CA PHE A 277 -6.45 29.81 -0.21
C PHE A 277 -5.67 31.12 -0.15
N SER A 278 -4.35 31.01 0.00
CA SER A 278 -3.41 32.13 -0.18
C SER A 278 -3.23 32.47 -1.67
N GLY A 279 -3.42 31.50 -2.56
CA GLY A 279 -3.45 31.73 -4.00
C GLY A 279 -3.70 30.45 -4.82
N MET A 280 -3.68 30.59 -6.13
CA MET A 280 -3.65 29.47 -7.07
C MET A 280 -2.55 29.68 -8.10
N ALA A 281 -2.01 28.59 -8.63
CA ALA A 281 -1.18 28.66 -9.82
C ALA A 281 -2.04 29.17 -10.98
N ALA A 282 -1.83 30.43 -11.37
CA ALA A 282 -2.64 31.12 -12.36
C ALA A 282 -1.91 31.29 -13.70
N ASP A 283 -2.66 31.57 -14.76
CA ASP A 283 -2.08 31.91 -16.05
C ASP A 283 -1.20 33.16 -15.94
N PRO A 284 0.01 33.18 -16.52
CA PRO A 284 0.89 34.34 -16.49
C PRO A 284 0.25 35.61 -17.08
N ASN A 285 -0.68 35.43 -18.01
CA ASN A 285 -1.39 36.51 -18.70
C ASN A 285 -2.80 36.78 -18.13
N ASN A 286 -3.27 35.96 -17.19
CA ASN A 286 -4.57 36.11 -16.56
C ASN A 286 -4.54 35.54 -15.13
N ALA A 287 -4.16 36.38 -14.16
CA ALA A 287 -4.10 35.98 -12.75
C ALA A 287 -5.48 35.55 -12.18
N GLY A 288 -6.58 35.90 -12.86
CA GLY A 288 -7.94 35.46 -12.51
C GLY A 288 -8.34 34.11 -13.10
N ARG A 289 -7.42 33.38 -13.74
CA ARG A 289 -7.65 32.03 -14.28
C ARG A 289 -6.59 31.08 -13.75
N ALA A 290 -7.00 30.09 -12.94
CA ALA A 290 -6.14 28.98 -12.55
C ALA A 290 -5.66 28.22 -13.80
N ARG A 291 -4.36 27.95 -13.90
CA ARG A 291 -3.78 27.26 -15.05
C ARG A 291 -3.71 25.75 -14.81
N GLU A 292 -3.75 25.01 -15.92
CA GLU A 292 -3.45 23.58 -15.92
C GLU A 292 -1.97 23.34 -15.57
N ILE A 293 -1.70 22.34 -14.74
CA ILE A 293 -0.34 22.01 -14.29
C ILE A 293 0.23 20.81 -15.03
N ILE A 294 -0.53 19.71 -15.04
CA ILE A 294 -0.19 18.48 -15.73
C ILE A 294 -1.01 18.45 -17.02
N PRO A 295 -0.39 18.74 -18.18
CA PRO A 295 -1.12 18.80 -19.45
C PRO A 295 -1.65 17.43 -19.86
N ARG A 296 -2.73 17.43 -20.65
CA ARG A 296 -3.23 16.25 -21.37
C ARG A 296 -2.77 16.25 -22.83
N GLU A 297 -2.50 15.07 -23.40
CA GLU A 297 -2.07 14.96 -24.81
C GLU A 297 -3.26 15.03 -25.77
N ASN A 298 -4.41 14.42 -25.41
CA ASN A 298 -5.62 14.42 -26.23
C ASN A 298 -6.83 14.99 -25.49
N TYR A 299 -7.12 16.26 -25.75
CA TYR A 299 -8.13 17.07 -25.07
C TYR A 299 -9.58 16.57 -25.16
N ARG A 300 -9.87 15.56 -26.00
CA ARG A 300 -11.23 15.03 -26.18
C ARG A 300 -11.48 13.69 -25.51
N LEU A 301 -10.43 12.93 -25.21
CA LEU A 301 -10.55 11.51 -24.82
C LEU A 301 -9.86 11.21 -23.50
N PHE A 302 -8.86 11.98 -23.10
CA PHE A 302 -8.03 11.67 -21.95
C PHE A 302 -7.92 12.85 -20.99
N THR A 303 -7.66 12.55 -19.74
CA THR A 303 -7.33 13.54 -18.72
C THR A 303 -6.18 13.08 -17.84
N SER A 304 -5.43 14.03 -17.31
CA SER A 304 -4.34 13.83 -16.37
C SER A 304 -4.84 14.15 -14.96
N ILE A 305 -5.14 13.12 -14.17
CA ILE A 305 -5.77 13.24 -12.85
C ILE A 305 -4.73 13.00 -11.76
N PRO A 306 -4.42 13.99 -10.91
CA PRO A 306 -3.58 13.80 -9.73
C PRO A 306 -4.20 12.78 -8.76
N THR A 307 -3.39 11.92 -8.19
CA THR A 307 -3.82 10.86 -7.26
C THR A 307 -3.21 11.06 -5.86
N ALA A 308 -1.96 11.51 -5.80
CA ALA A 308 -1.26 11.88 -4.57
C ALA A 308 -0.20 12.94 -4.83
N ALA A 309 0.21 13.63 -3.77
CA ALA A 309 1.36 14.52 -3.78
C ALA A 309 2.15 14.38 -2.48
N ILE A 310 3.46 14.61 -2.53
CA ILE A 310 4.36 14.50 -1.38
C ILE A 310 5.58 15.41 -1.56
N ALA A 311 6.11 15.91 -0.46
CA ALA A 311 7.41 16.58 -0.41
C ALA A 311 8.47 15.62 0.14
N LEU A 312 9.55 15.39 -0.62
CA LEU A 312 10.68 14.54 -0.21
C LEU A 312 11.99 15.29 -0.47
N ASP A 313 12.82 15.45 0.56
CA ASP A 313 14.10 16.17 0.51
C ASP A 313 14.02 17.56 -0.16
N GLY A 314 12.93 18.30 0.09
CA GLY A 314 12.69 19.64 -0.45
C GLY A 314 12.20 19.65 -1.91
N VAL A 315 11.98 18.49 -2.52
CA VAL A 315 11.40 18.36 -3.86
C VAL A 315 9.94 17.95 -3.74
N GLN A 316 9.06 18.61 -4.50
CA GLN A 316 7.64 18.30 -4.54
C GLN A 316 7.37 17.30 -5.66
N TYR A 317 6.57 16.29 -5.40
CA TYR A 317 6.15 15.29 -6.38
C TYR A 317 4.63 15.19 -6.41
N VAL A 318 4.07 15.07 -7.60
CA VAL A 318 2.66 14.74 -7.81
C VAL A 318 2.58 13.50 -8.70
N HIS A 319 1.93 12.47 -8.18
CA HIS A 319 1.58 11.28 -8.93
C HIS A 319 0.25 11.55 -9.64
N TYR A 320 0.17 11.20 -10.92
CA TYR A 320 -1.05 11.35 -11.70
C TYR A 320 -1.33 10.08 -12.49
N MET A 321 -2.61 9.77 -12.68
CA MET A 321 -3.06 8.81 -13.67
C MET A 321 -3.46 9.54 -14.95
N TYR A 322 -3.12 8.95 -16.10
CA TYR A 322 -3.60 9.34 -17.41
C TYR A 322 -4.71 8.37 -17.82
N TRP A 323 -5.93 8.89 -17.98
CA TRP A 323 -7.14 8.07 -18.02
C TRP A 323 -8.05 8.44 -19.19
N GLN A 324 -8.58 7.43 -19.88
CA GLN A 324 -9.62 7.62 -20.90
C GLN A 324 -10.99 7.92 -20.27
N VAL A 325 -11.56 9.07 -20.62
CA VAL A 325 -12.87 9.48 -20.16
C VAL A 325 -13.96 8.52 -20.69
N GLY A 326 -14.75 7.95 -19.77
CA GLY A 326 -15.97 7.20 -20.11
C GLY A 326 -15.79 5.70 -20.40
N THR A 327 -14.63 5.12 -20.10
CA THR A 327 -14.36 3.68 -20.26
C THR A 327 -13.65 3.10 -19.04
N ASP A 328 -14.02 1.89 -18.61
CA ASP A 328 -13.42 1.23 -17.44
C ASP A 328 -12.04 0.62 -17.73
N PHE A 329 -11.62 0.53 -18.99
CA PHE A 329 -10.32 0.00 -19.40
C PHE A 329 -9.91 0.54 -20.77
N ASP A 330 -8.74 1.19 -20.84
CA ASP A 330 -8.04 1.49 -22.09
C ASP A 330 -6.56 1.09 -21.90
N PRO A 331 -5.96 0.29 -22.80
CA PRO A 331 -4.53 -0.06 -22.75
C PRO A 331 -3.58 1.15 -22.91
N LEU A 332 -4.11 2.35 -23.16
CA LEU A 332 -3.35 3.60 -23.16
C LEU A 332 -3.35 4.29 -21.79
N ASN A 333 -4.03 3.74 -20.79
CA ASN A 333 -3.98 4.24 -19.43
C ASN A 333 -2.61 3.95 -18.81
N TYR A 334 -2.10 4.90 -18.04
CA TYR A 334 -0.86 4.75 -17.29
C TYR A 334 -0.88 5.70 -16.09
N SER A 335 0.09 5.59 -15.20
CA SER A 335 0.36 6.63 -14.21
C SER A 335 1.84 6.98 -14.16
N SER A 336 2.14 8.20 -13.72
CA SER A 336 3.51 8.72 -13.68
C SER A 336 3.59 9.90 -12.71
N ILE A 337 4.74 10.57 -12.67
CA ILE A 337 5.07 11.61 -11.71
C ILE A 337 5.46 12.90 -12.45
N TYR A 338 5.00 14.03 -11.92
CA TYR A 338 5.61 15.35 -12.16
C TYR A 338 6.33 15.79 -10.90
N ARG A 339 7.40 16.59 -11.04
CA ARG A 339 8.11 17.17 -9.90
C ARG A 339 8.24 18.69 -10.00
N SER A 340 8.38 19.34 -8.86
CA SER A 340 8.70 20.75 -8.73
C SER A 340 9.89 20.94 -7.79
N LEU A 341 10.84 21.78 -8.22
CA LEU A 341 12.07 22.13 -7.49
C LEU A 341 11.97 23.52 -6.83
N ASP A 342 10.82 24.18 -6.91
CA ASP A 342 10.58 25.58 -6.54
C ASP A 342 9.23 25.76 -5.84
N ASP A 343 8.94 24.86 -4.89
CA ASP A 343 7.77 24.90 -4.00
C ASP A 343 6.42 25.00 -4.76
N GLY A 344 6.32 24.25 -5.86
CA GLY A 344 5.11 24.13 -6.68
C GLY A 344 4.97 25.20 -7.77
N ALA A 345 5.92 26.13 -7.91
CA ALA A 345 5.79 27.22 -8.89
C ALA A 345 5.92 26.71 -10.34
N THR A 346 6.86 25.81 -10.61
CA THR A 346 7.04 25.14 -11.91
C THR A 346 7.09 23.63 -11.76
N TRP A 347 6.58 22.92 -12.77
CA TRP A 347 6.46 21.46 -12.76
C TRP A 347 7.01 20.87 -14.05
N GLU A 348 7.74 19.77 -13.93
CA GLU A 348 8.28 19.01 -15.06
C GLU A 348 7.89 17.53 -14.98
N SER A 349 7.64 16.93 -16.14
CA SER A 349 7.32 15.50 -16.24
C SER A 349 8.54 14.65 -15.90
N CYS A 350 8.33 13.56 -15.17
CA CYS A 350 9.31 12.52 -14.90
C CYS A 350 8.99 11.21 -15.62
N ARG A 351 8.09 11.24 -16.63
CA ARG A 351 7.62 10.04 -17.34
C ARG A 351 8.73 9.28 -18.07
N ASP A 352 9.78 9.98 -18.49
CA ASP A 352 10.99 9.38 -19.06
C ASP A 352 11.80 8.56 -18.04
N ARG A 353 11.53 8.72 -16.74
CA ARG A 353 12.23 8.05 -15.63
C ARG A 353 11.35 7.04 -14.91
N ILE A 354 10.07 7.35 -14.74
CA ILE A 354 9.12 6.51 -14.02
C ILE A 354 7.73 6.55 -14.66
N GLU A 355 7.22 5.36 -14.94
CA GLU A 355 5.87 5.12 -15.45
C GLU A 355 5.37 3.81 -14.84
N PHE A 356 4.07 3.75 -14.58
CA PHE A 356 3.33 2.56 -14.19
C PHE A 356 2.28 2.30 -15.28
N ASP A 357 2.26 1.09 -15.80
CA ASP A 357 1.37 0.69 -16.89
C ASP A 357 -0.09 0.49 -16.40
N GLU A 358 -0.99 0.15 -17.32
CA GLU A 358 -2.42 -0.02 -17.08
C GLU A 358 -2.73 -1.12 -16.05
N ASP A 359 -1.85 -2.12 -15.95
CA ASP A 359 -2.01 -3.30 -15.11
C ASP A 359 -1.22 -3.18 -13.79
N SER A 360 -0.52 -2.08 -13.55
CA SER A 360 0.22 -1.84 -12.32
C SER A 360 -0.69 -1.83 -11.09
N ASN A 361 -0.20 -2.42 -10.00
CA ASN A 361 -0.78 -2.35 -8.66
C ASN A 361 -0.70 -0.94 -8.04
N PHE A 362 -0.04 0.01 -8.71
CA PHE A 362 0.32 1.33 -8.22
C PHE A 362 -0.07 2.45 -9.20
N GLY A 363 -1.14 2.24 -9.97
CA GLY A 363 -1.71 3.22 -10.91
C GLY A 363 -2.41 4.41 -10.23
N MET A 364 -3.06 4.18 -9.09
CA MET A 364 -3.52 5.22 -8.17
C MET A 364 -2.89 4.99 -6.80
N VAL A 365 -2.53 6.06 -6.09
CA VAL A 365 -1.68 5.94 -4.91
C VAL A 365 -2.04 6.95 -3.83
N GLY A 366 -1.56 6.68 -2.61
CA GLY A 366 -1.38 7.64 -1.53
C GLY A 366 0.02 7.50 -0.96
N TYR A 367 0.67 8.63 -0.69
CA TYR A 367 2.00 8.67 -0.07
C TYR A 367 1.90 9.06 1.38
N ALA A 368 2.76 8.48 2.21
CA ALA A 368 2.97 8.95 3.57
C ALA A 368 4.39 8.70 4.06
N THR A 369 4.84 9.58 4.94
CA THR A 369 6.09 9.48 5.68
C THR A 369 5.81 9.48 7.17
N ARG A 370 6.82 9.11 7.95
CA ARG A 370 6.81 9.23 9.41
C ARG A 370 8.13 9.83 9.85
N GLU A 371 8.09 10.75 10.81
CA GLU A 371 9.33 11.35 11.33
C GLU A 371 10.29 10.26 11.84
N GLY A 372 11.57 10.39 11.45
CA GLY A 372 12.63 9.44 11.81
C GLY A 372 12.62 8.12 11.01
N ASP A 373 11.60 7.86 10.18
CA ASP A 373 11.57 6.73 9.26
C ASP A 373 12.23 7.13 7.92
N PRO A 374 13.26 6.43 7.44
CA PRO A 374 13.93 6.80 6.20
C PRO A 374 13.15 6.44 4.94
N TYR A 375 12.00 5.80 5.05
CA TYR A 375 11.18 5.39 3.93
C TYR A 375 9.98 6.31 3.73
N CYS A 376 9.69 6.59 2.46
CA CYS A 376 8.37 7.00 2.03
C CYS A 376 7.57 5.74 1.71
N TYR A 377 6.35 5.66 2.20
CA TYR A 377 5.43 4.57 1.91
C TYR A 377 4.47 4.98 0.79
N MET A 378 4.16 4.03 -0.06
CA MET A 378 3.28 4.17 -1.22
C MET A 378 2.22 3.10 -1.14
N VAL A 379 0.99 3.53 -0.84
CA VAL A 379 -0.20 2.69 -0.76
C VAL A 379 -0.89 2.79 -2.11
N GLY A 380 -0.95 1.68 -2.86
CA GLY A 380 -1.34 1.69 -4.27
C GLY A 380 -2.56 0.82 -4.59
N THR A 381 -3.29 1.20 -5.63
CA THR A 381 -4.28 0.37 -6.33
C THR A 381 -4.00 0.42 -7.82
N HIS A 382 -4.60 -0.50 -8.58
CA HIS A 382 -4.73 -0.30 -10.02
C HIS A 382 -5.51 0.98 -10.31
N ILE A 383 -5.41 1.45 -11.55
CA ILE A 383 -6.20 2.58 -12.03
C ILE A 383 -7.71 2.23 -11.94
N GLY A 384 -8.50 3.14 -11.37
CA GLY A 384 -9.92 2.95 -11.10
C GLY A 384 -10.22 2.66 -9.63
N ARG A 385 -11.47 2.27 -9.34
CA ARG A 385 -12.02 2.20 -7.96
C ARG A 385 -12.36 0.79 -7.48
N SER A 386 -12.09 -0.23 -8.30
CA SER A 386 -12.64 -1.59 -8.11
C SER A 386 -11.65 -2.60 -7.55
N ARG A 387 -10.46 -2.15 -7.14
CA ARG A 387 -9.36 -3.02 -6.76
C ARG A 387 -8.90 -2.81 -5.32
N SER A 388 -8.29 -3.86 -4.80
CA SER A 388 -7.69 -3.89 -3.47
C SER A 388 -6.33 -3.20 -3.45
N VAL A 389 -5.82 -2.97 -2.24
CA VAL A 389 -4.66 -2.13 -1.98
C VAL A 389 -3.40 -2.97 -1.82
N TYR A 390 -2.29 -2.46 -2.35
CA TYR A 390 -0.94 -2.98 -2.23
C TYR A 390 -0.02 -1.95 -1.56
N LEU A 391 1.14 -2.39 -1.10
CA LEU A 391 2.07 -1.54 -0.36
C LEU A 391 3.48 -1.66 -0.92
N ALA A 392 4.07 -0.50 -1.19
CA ALA A 392 5.48 -0.33 -1.50
C ALA A 392 6.13 0.70 -0.56
N ARG A 393 7.45 0.68 -0.48
CA ARG A 393 8.26 1.73 0.17
C ARG A 393 9.53 1.99 -0.63
N PHE A 394 10.11 3.17 -0.47
CA PHE A 394 11.40 3.55 -1.08
C PHE A 394 12.07 4.63 -0.22
N ARG A 395 13.39 4.80 -0.34
CA ARG A 395 14.08 5.94 0.31
C ARG A 395 13.70 7.24 -0.39
N TYR A 396 13.74 8.35 0.32
CA TYR A 396 13.26 9.64 -0.19
C TYR A 396 13.84 10.04 -1.56
N GLY A 397 15.14 9.79 -1.78
CA GLY A 397 15.82 10.08 -3.05
C GLY A 397 15.49 9.12 -4.21
N ASP A 398 14.79 8.01 -3.94
CA ASP A 398 14.61 6.92 -4.89
C ASP A 398 13.23 6.94 -5.58
N ILE A 399 12.36 7.94 -5.31
CA ILE A 399 11.00 8.03 -5.89
C ILE A 399 10.93 7.99 -7.43
N LEU A 400 12.04 8.25 -8.12
CA LEU A 400 12.11 8.17 -9.59
C LEU A 400 12.85 6.92 -10.09
N ASP A 401 13.15 5.95 -9.21
CA ASP A 401 13.84 4.70 -9.52
C ASP A 401 13.05 3.49 -9.01
N ARG A 402 12.21 2.90 -9.88
CA ARG A 402 11.40 1.71 -9.55
C ARG A 402 12.25 0.49 -9.13
N SER A 403 13.52 0.40 -9.53
CA SER A 403 14.38 -0.73 -9.15
C SER A 403 14.79 -0.70 -7.67
N ALA A 404 14.69 0.47 -7.03
CA ALA A 404 14.95 0.67 -5.61
C ALA A 404 13.69 0.47 -4.74
N TYR A 405 12.52 0.32 -5.35
CA TYR A 405 11.27 0.15 -4.60
C TYR A 405 11.26 -1.22 -3.94
N GLU A 406 10.74 -1.25 -2.71
CA GLU A 406 10.52 -2.47 -1.97
C GLU A 406 9.00 -2.70 -1.80
N TYR A 407 8.54 -3.88 -2.20
CA TYR A 407 7.13 -4.26 -2.22
C TYR A 407 6.83 -5.22 -1.08
N TRP A 408 5.73 -4.99 -0.34
CA TRP A 408 5.39 -5.84 0.80
C TRP A 408 4.74 -7.15 0.34
N ASN A 409 5.43 -8.26 0.58
CA ASN A 409 4.88 -9.60 0.42
C ASN A 409 4.42 -10.12 1.79
N GLY A 410 3.11 -10.06 2.03
CA GLY A 410 2.46 -10.53 3.25
C GLY A 410 2.44 -12.06 3.41
N THR A 411 2.67 -12.83 2.33
CA THR A 411 2.81 -14.29 2.42
C THR A 411 4.16 -14.67 2.99
N THR A 412 5.25 -14.05 2.50
CA THR A 412 6.61 -14.32 2.98
C THR A 412 7.00 -13.42 4.16
N ARG A 413 6.18 -12.42 4.46
CA ARG A 413 6.36 -11.38 5.48
C ARG A 413 7.69 -10.65 5.34
N ARG A 414 8.00 -10.26 4.09
CA ARG A 414 9.23 -9.57 3.70
C ARG A 414 8.92 -8.44 2.72
N TRP A 415 9.78 -7.44 2.78
CA TRP A 415 9.95 -6.47 1.71
C TRP A 415 10.78 -7.07 0.58
N VAL A 416 10.28 -7.03 -0.64
CA VAL A 416 10.95 -7.56 -1.83
C VAL A 416 11.30 -6.41 -2.77
N GLN A 417 12.58 -6.25 -3.06
CA GLN A 417 13.05 -5.13 -3.88
C GLN A 417 12.85 -5.40 -5.39
N GLY A 418 12.37 -4.39 -6.11
CA GLY A 418 12.42 -4.31 -7.57
C GLY A 418 11.39 -5.18 -8.32
N ASP A 419 10.54 -5.92 -7.61
CA ASP A 419 9.50 -6.76 -8.21
C ASP A 419 8.11 -6.45 -7.63
N GLU A 420 7.33 -5.70 -8.40
CA GLU A 420 5.97 -5.30 -8.05
C GLU A 420 5.00 -6.48 -7.95
N HIS A 421 5.25 -7.58 -8.66
CA HIS A 421 4.38 -8.75 -8.65
C HIS A 421 4.44 -9.53 -7.34
N GLU A 422 5.45 -9.25 -6.50
CA GLU A 422 5.58 -9.81 -5.16
C GLU A 422 4.70 -9.09 -4.13
N ALA A 423 4.14 -7.92 -4.48
CA ALA A 423 3.21 -7.20 -3.63
C ALA A 423 1.93 -8.03 -3.42
N THR A 424 1.60 -8.31 -2.17
CA THR A 424 0.31 -8.94 -1.82
C THR A 424 -0.68 -7.90 -1.32
N VAL A 425 -1.97 -8.20 -1.45
CA VAL A 425 -3.05 -7.35 -0.92
C VAL A 425 -2.86 -7.06 0.57
N VAL A 426 -2.84 -5.79 0.95
CA VAL A 426 -2.82 -5.32 2.34
C VAL A 426 -4.20 -4.90 2.85
N LEU A 427 -5.04 -4.32 1.99
CA LEU A 427 -6.45 -4.02 2.29
C LEU A 427 -7.32 -4.59 1.18
N ASN A 428 -8.23 -5.49 1.56
CA ASN A 428 -9.20 -6.09 0.64
C ASN A 428 -10.39 -5.15 0.39
N GLY A 429 -11.05 -5.32 -0.75
CA GLY A 429 -12.26 -4.59 -1.10
C GLY A 429 -12.07 -3.68 -2.32
N THR A 430 -12.98 -2.72 -2.45
CA THR A 430 -12.95 -1.70 -3.50
C THR A 430 -12.45 -0.39 -2.93
N VAL A 431 -11.39 0.14 -3.51
CA VAL A 431 -10.72 1.34 -3.02
C VAL A 431 -10.54 2.31 -4.18
N GLY A 432 -11.14 3.49 -4.04
CA GLY A 432 -10.94 4.67 -4.88
C GLY A 432 -10.42 5.85 -4.06
N GLU A 433 -9.84 6.84 -4.73
CA GLU A 433 -9.33 8.11 -4.18
C GLU A 433 -8.86 8.01 -2.71
N LEU A 434 -7.77 7.29 -2.47
CA LEU A 434 -7.27 7.04 -1.13
C LEU A 434 -6.30 8.13 -0.66
N SER A 435 -6.25 8.35 0.65
CA SER A 435 -5.15 9.04 1.31
C SER A 435 -4.74 8.31 2.58
N VAL A 436 -3.46 8.40 2.93
CA VAL A 436 -2.87 7.73 4.08
C VAL A 436 -2.05 8.74 4.87
N MET A 437 -2.08 8.65 6.19
CA MET A 437 -1.33 9.54 7.07
C MET A 437 -0.91 8.80 8.35
N TRP A 438 0.24 9.17 8.90
CA TRP A 438 0.61 8.81 10.26
C TRP A 438 0.07 9.86 11.24
N LEU A 439 -0.70 9.41 12.23
CA LEU A 439 -1.21 10.22 13.32
C LEU A 439 -0.21 10.20 14.48
N GLU A 440 0.60 11.24 14.61
CA GLU A 440 1.64 11.35 15.63
C GLU A 440 1.07 11.23 17.04
N LYS A 441 -0.04 11.91 17.34
CA LYS A 441 -0.64 11.85 18.69
C LYS A 441 -1.08 10.43 19.09
N TYR A 442 -1.61 9.67 18.14
CA TYR A 442 -2.14 8.33 18.39
C TYR A 442 -1.12 7.22 18.14
N GLN A 443 0.00 7.55 17.49
CA GLN A 443 1.01 6.61 17.00
C GLN A 443 0.37 5.51 16.14
N ARG A 444 -0.43 5.93 15.14
CA ARG A 444 -1.15 5.02 14.23
C ARG A 444 -1.18 5.55 12.80
N TRP A 445 -1.12 4.63 11.85
CA TRP A 445 -1.50 4.87 10.47
C TRP A 445 -3.02 4.93 10.36
N ILE A 446 -3.51 5.86 9.55
CA ILE A 446 -4.90 5.92 9.12
C ILE A 446 -4.94 6.01 7.60
N VAL A 447 -5.89 5.30 6.99
CA VAL A 447 -6.20 5.39 5.57
C VAL A 447 -7.67 5.74 5.41
N LEU A 448 -7.96 6.72 4.56
CA LEU A 448 -9.30 7.09 4.12
C LEU A 448 -9.41 6.76 2.62
N TYR A 449 -10.57 6.29 2.18
CA TYR A 449 -10.80 5.97 0.77
C TYR A 449 -12.28 5.91 0.44
N PHE A 450 -12.62 6.05 -0.83
CA PHE A 450 -13.97 5.79 -1.33
C PHE A 450 -14.14 4.29 -1.62
N ASP A 451 -15.15 3.67 -1.00
CA ASP A 451 -15.59 2.32 -1.31
C ASP A 451 -16.82 2.41 -2.22
N GLN A 452 -16.69 1.94 -3.46
CA GLN A 452 -17.77 2.03 -4.46
C GLN A 452 -18.90 1.03 -4.22
N GLU A 453 -18.63 -0.13 -3.61
CA GLU A 453 -19.65 -1.13 -3.30
C GLU A 453 -20.55 -0.66 -2.16
N LYS A 454 -19.95 -0.02 -1.15
CA LYS A 454 -20.68 0.58 -0.03
C LYS A 454 -21.21 1.97 -0.35
N TYR A 455 -20.66 2.61 -1.38
CA TYR A 455 -20.93 3.99 -1.75
C TYR A 455 -20.72 4.95 -0.58
N ALA A 456 -19.52 4.92 -0.02
CA ALA A 456 -19.15 5.61 1.21
C ALA A 456 -17.67 5.97 1.24
N ILE A 457 -17.29 6.99 2.02
CA ILE A 457 -15.90 7.11 2.48
C ILE A 457 -15.74 6.18 3.67
N CYS A 458 -14.76 5.29 3.58
CA CYS A 458 -14.38 4.37 4.62
C CYS A 458 -13.01 4.73 5.18
N TYR A 459 -12.73 4.21 6.38
CA TYR A 459 -11.41 4.29 6.98
C TYR A 459 -11.01 2.96 7.63
N ARG A 460 -9.70 2.78 7.73
CA ARG A 460 -9.04 1.76 8.55
C ARG A 460 -7.86 2.38 9.28
N SER A 461 -7.44 1.78 10.38
CA SER A 461 -6.23 2.20 11.10
C SER A 461 -5.32 1.03 11.44
N ALA A 462 -4.02 1.28 11.55
CA ALA A 462 -3.04 0.26 11.94
C ALA A 462 -1.92 0.85 12.79
N ALA A 463 -1.39 0.05 13.72
CA ALA A 463 -0.17 0.43 14.44
C ALA A 463 1.06 0.40 13.52
N ARG A 464 1.03 -0.44 12.47
CA ARG A 464 2.12 -0.65 11.51
C ARG A 464 1.53 -0.71 10.10
N ILE A 465 2.12 0.02 9.16
CA ILE A 465 1.59 0.15 7.79
C ILE A 465 1.53 -1.19 7.04
N ASN A 466 2.49 -2.07 7.29
CA ASN A 466 2.57 -3.42 6.75
C ASN A 466 2.02 -4.50 7.71
N GLY A 467 1.30 -4.08 8.76
CA GLY A 467 0.78 -4.95 9.82
C GLY A 467 -0.73 -5.20 9.73
N GLU A 468 -1.31 -5.55 10.89
CA GLU A 468 -2.75 -5.75 11.03
C GLU A 468 -3.48 -4.39 11.00
N TRP A 469 -4.29 -4.20 9.97
CA TRP A 469 -5.25 -3.09 9.87
C TRP A 469 -6.56 -3.45 10.57
N SER A 470 -7.23 -2.44 11.13
CA SER A 470 -8.57 -2.59 11.67
C SER A 470 -9.55 -3.07 10.61
N GLU A 471 -10.67 -3.61 11.07
CA GLU A 471 -11.85 -3.76 10.22
C GLU A 471 -12.25 -2.42 9.59
N GLU A 472 -12.87 -2.49 8.42
CA GLU A 472 -13.36 -1.34 7.69
C GLU A 472 -14.55 -0.69 8.39
N ARG A 473 -14.50 0.65 8.51
CA ARG A 473 -15.58 1.44 9.10
C ARG A 473 -16.02 2.53 8.12
N ILE A 474 -17.33 2.74 8.03
CA ILE A 474 -17.90 3.86 7.27
C ILE A 474 -17.65 5.15 8.06
N LEU A 475 -17.03 6.13 7.41
CA LEU A 475 -16.87 7.49 7.94
C LEU A 475 -18.09 8.33 7.58
N VAL A 476 -18.41 8.43 6.29
CA VAL A 476 -19.59 9.12 5.76
C VAL A 476 -20.19 8.32 4.61
N SER A 477 -21.52 8.33 4.49
CA SER A 477 -22.24 7.52 3.50
C SER A 477 -22.85 8.36 2.39
N GLY A 478 -23.06 7.76 1.22
CA GLY A 478 -23.78 8.40 0.13
C GLY A 478 -25.27 8.66 0.41
N ALA A 479 -25.81 8.15 1.53
CA ALA A 479 -27.13 8.54 2.01
C ALA A 479 -27.11 9.92 2.69
N ASP A 480 -26.00 10.26 3.35
CA ASP A 480 -25.82 11.55 4.02
C ASP A 480 -25.29 12.61 3.05
N TYR A 481 -24.37 12.21 2.16
CA TYR A 481 -23.73 13.07 1.16
C TYR A 481 -23.85 12.43 -0.23
N PRO A 482 -24.94 12.69 -0.98
CA PRO A 482 -25.21 12.04 -2.25
C PRO A 482 -24.08 12.25 -3.27
N GLN A 483 -23.60 11.15 -3.85
CA GLN A 483 -22.54 11.18 -4.88
C GLN A 483 -21.21 11.74 -4.40
N LEU A 484 -20.90 11.51 -3.12
CA LEU A 484 -19.60 11.74 -2.55
C LEU A 484 -18.51 10.87 -3.20
N TYR A 485 -17.27 11.36 -3.19
CA TYR A 485 -16.03 10.63 -3.47
C TYR A 485 -14.83 11.49 -3.05
N GLY A 486 -13.62 10.92 -3.02
CA GLY A 486 -12.43 11.62 -2.56
C GLY A 486 -12.39 11.82 -1.04
N SER A 487 -11.22 11.61 -0.44
CA SER A 487 -11.05 11.69 1.01
C SER A 487 -9.60 12.01 1.39
N TYR A 488 -9.11 13.18 0.97
CA TYR A 488 -7.71 13.57 1.16
C TYR A 488 -7.50 14.27 2.51
N ILE A 489 -6.73 13.64 3.39
CA ILE A 489 -6.46 14.14 4.75
C ILE A 489 -5.58 15.39 4.69
N HIS A 490 -5.95 16.41 5.47
CA HIS A 490 -5.14 17.61 5.65
C HIS A 490 -3.97 17.33 6.62
N PRO A 491 -2.70 17.57 6.25
CA PRO A 491 -1.52 17.22 7.06
C PRO A 491 -1.50 17.84 8.46
N ALA A 492 -2.10 19.03 8.64
CA ALA A 492 -2.27 19.68 9.95
C ALA A 492 -3.03 18.81 10.99
N SER A 493 -3.66 17.72 10.58
CA SER A 493 -4.38 16.80 11.46
C SER A 493 -3.48 15.81 12.22
N ALA A 494 -2.18 15.69 11.87
CA ALA A 494 -1.30 14.63 12.36
C ALA A 494 -1.16 14.58 13.90
N ASP A 495 -1.13 15.74 14.58
CA ASP A 495 -0.98 15.86 16.04
C ASP A 495 -2.26 16.37 16.74
N SER A 496 -3.43 16.13 16.15
CA SER A 496 -4.72 16.68 16.61
C SER A 496 -5.70 15.57 17.04
N ASP A 497 -6.68 15.93 17.88
CA ASP A 497 -7.88 15.10 18.10
C ASP A 497 -8.92 15.29 16.98
N GLU A 498 -8.63 16.14 15.99
CA GLU A 498 -9.50 16.48 14.89
C GLU A 498 -8.83 16.12 13.56
N LEU A 499 -9.52 15.35 12.74
CA LEU A 499 -9.13 15.01 11.38
C LEU A 499 -9.91 15.88 10.39
N TYR A 500 -9.18 16.73 9.67
CA TYR A 500 -9.73 17.48 8.55
C TYR A 500 -9.37 16.78 7.24
N TYR A 501 -10.30 16.75 6.30
CA TYR A 501 -10.09 16.14 4.99
C TYR A 501 -10.98 16.81 3.93
N THR A 502 -10.56 16.78 2.67
CA THR A 502 -11.43 17.20 1.57
C THR A 502 -12.26 16.04 1.06
N MET A 503 -13.52 16.31 0.76
CA MET A 503 -14.43 15.40 0.08
C MET A 503 -15.06 16.11 -1.11
N SER A 504 -15.20 15.40 -2.22
CA SER A 504 -15.90 15.89 -3.41
C SER A 504 -17.32 15.36 -3.45
N GLU A 505 -18.22 16.11 -4.08
CA GLU A 505 -19.55 15.62 -4.48
C GLU A 505 -19.72 15.78 -5.99
N TRP A 506 -20.22 14.75 -6.68
CA TRP A 506 -20.42 14.77 -8.14
C TRP A 506 -21.53 15.73 -8.56
N VAL A 507 -22.51 15.94 -7.67
CA VAL A 507 -23.50 17.01 -7.73
C VAL A 507 -23.40 17.75 -6.40
N PRO A 508 -22.92 19.00 -6.36
CA PRO A 508 -22.84 19.95 -7.47
C PRO A 508 -21.48 20.02 -8.21
N TYR A 509 -20.63 18.99 -8.14
CA TYR A 509 -19.29 18.97 -8.75
C TYR A 509 -18.33 20.00 -8.14
N ASN A 510 -18.16 19.91 -6.81
CA ASN A 510 -17.30 20.76 -6.00
C ASN A 510 -16.68 20.01 -4.82
N VAL A 511 -15.71 20.66 -4.20
CA VAL A 511 -14.95 20.16 -3.05
C VAL A 511 -15.39 20.85 -1.77
N TYR A 512 -15.44 20.07 -0.68
CA TYR A 512 -15.85 20.48 0.65
C TYR A 512 -14.79 20.09 1.67
N LEU A 513 -14.63 20.94 2.68
CA LEU A 513 -13.82 20.64 3.86
C LEU A 513 -14.70 19.90 4.86
N MET A 514 -14.24 18.74 5.27
CA MET A 514 -14.89 17.88 6.26
C MET A 514 -14.06 17.84 7.54
N ARG A 515 -14.73 17.57 8.66
CA ARG A 515 -14.11 17.37 9.97
C ARG A 515 -14.70 16.12 10.63
N THR A 516 -13.87 15.41 11.38
CA THR A 516 -14.27 14.36 12.33
C THR A 516 -13.34 14.38 13.54
N SER A 517 -13.82 13.93 14.69
CA SER A 517 -13.03 13.79 15.91
C SER A 517 -12.48 12.38 16.05
N ILE A 518 -11.22 12.27 16.47
CA ILE A 518 -10.53 11.00 16.71
C ILE A 518 -10.65 10.63 18.19
N ARG A 519 -10.99 9.37 18.48
CA ARG A 519 -11.00 8.80 19.84
C ARG A 519 -10.34 7.43 19.83
N CYS A 520 -9.72 7.05 20.94
CA CYS A 520 -9.36 5.65 21.15
C CYS A 520 -10.63 4.84 21.40
N LEU A 521 -10.70 3.61 20.87
CA LEU A 521 -11.77 2.69 21.21
C LEU A 521 -11.73 2.35 22.70
N GLU A 522 -12.85 2.58 23.39
CA GLU A 522 -13.08 2.13 24.76
C GLU A 522 -13.38 0.61 24.77
N ASP A 523 -13.21 -0.01 25.94
CA ASP A 523 -13.46 -1.45 26.17
C ASP A 523 -14.94 -1.84 26.13
#